data_AF-A0A967B4I3-F1
#
_entry.id   AF-A0A967B4I3-F1
#
_cell.length_a   1.000
_cell.length_b   1.000
_cell.length_c   1.000
_cell.angle_alpha   90.00
_cell.angle_beta   90.00
_cell.angle_gamma   90.00
#
_symmetry.space_group_name_H-M   'P 1'
#
loop_
_entity.id
_entity.type
_entity.pdbx_description
1 polymer ?
#
loop_
_entity_poly.entity_id
_entity_poly.type
_entity_poly.pdbx_seq_one_letter_code
_entity_poly.pdbx_strand_id
1 'polypeptide(L)'
;MADPLFPAGDHEAGSTIHVFPGRHVLGRAEAARYLGITPRRLFLMELARCGPVALERGRYRTDALDVYRVELFLSAGLPASEGERRNGLAASLSPAAPAPHDPFMDMATQHDLLEVGTFIGARVAIAVGLIVIVLSHTPLSRVLFHVIR
;
A
#
# COMPACT_ATOMS: atom_id res chain seq x y z
N MET A 1 -47.08 1.90 45.23
CA MET A 1 -47.92 0.74 44.84
C MET A 1 -47.81 0.58 43.33
N ALA A 2 -47.67 -0.68 42.89
CA ALA A 2 -47.49 -1.26 41.55
C ALA A 2 -48.00 -0.43 40.34
N ASP A 3 -47.25 -0.19 39.26
CA ASP A 3 -46.69 -1.06 38.18
C ASP A 3 -47.46 -0.74 36.85
N PRO A 4 -47.08 -1.24 35.66
CA PRO A 4 -46.12 -0.67 34.71
C PRO A 4 -46.75 -0.21 33.38
N LEU A 5 -46.01 0.53 32.56
CA LEU A 5 -46.31 0.70 31.14
C LEU A 5 -45.02 0.60 30.33
N PHE A 6 -44.69 -0.64 29.97
CA PHE A 6 -43.87 -0.94 28.81
C PHE A 6 -44.58 -0.47 27.54
N PRO A 7 -43.81 0.00 26.55
CA PRO A 7 -43.92 -0.55 25.20
C PRO A 7 -42.61 -1.31 24.92
N ALA A 8 -42.62 -2.62 24.60
CA ALA A 8 -42.87 -3.15 23.26
C ALA A 8 -42.21 -2.28 22.17
N GLY A 9 -41.22 -2.68 21.41
CA GLY A 9 -40.51 -3.95 21.32
C GLY A 9 -39.99 -3.98 19.90
N ASP A 10 -38.78 -3.44 19.69
CA ASP A 10 -38.24 -3.26 18.35
C ASP A 10 -36.82 -3.84 18.36
N HIS A 11 -36.76 -5.17 18.38
CA HIS A 11 -35.60 -5.91 17.89
C HIS A 11 -35.49 -5.67 16.38
N GLU A 12 -35.06 -4.48 15.98
CA GLU A 12 -34.39 -4.32 14.70
C GLU A 12 -32.93 -4.73 14.91
N ALA A 13 -32.61 -5.88 14.32
CA ALA A 13 -31.26 -6.33 14.02
C ALA A 13 -30.59 -5.35 13.04
N GLY A 14 -30.44 -4.09 13.44
CA GLY A 14 -29.59 -3.11 12.80
C GLY A 14 -28.16 -3.42 13.17
N SER A 15 -27.51 -4.26 12.35
CA SER A 15 -26.06 -4.31 12.15
C SER A 15 -25.28 -3.55 13.23
N THR A 16 -25.00 -4.20 14.37
CA THR A 16 -24.11 -3.65 15.39
C THR A 16 -22.72 -3.59 14.76
N ILE A 17 -22.42 -2.48 14.09
CA ILE A 17 -21.08 -2.19 13.61
C ILE A 17 -20.27 -1.94 14.87
N HIS A 18 -19.66 -3.01 15.39
CA HIS A 18 -18.65 -2.90 16.42
C HIS A 18 -17.46 -2.17 15.80
N VAL A 19 -17.46 -0.84 15.90
CA VAL A 19 -16.27 -0.03 15.62
C VAL A 19 -15.32 -0.30 16.78
N PHE A 20 -14.43 -1.26 16.59
CA PHE A 20 -13.39 -1.57 17.58
C PHE A 20 -12.56 -0.30 17.82
N PRO A 21 -12.53 0.23 19.06
CA PRO A 21 -11.86 1.48 19.36
C PRO A 21 -10.35 1.27 19.17
N GLY A 22 -9.76 2.02 18.23
CA GLY A 22 -8.32 2.01 17.97
C GLY A 22 -7.90 1.58 16.57
N ARG A 23 -8.80 1.03 15.74
CA ARG A 23 -8.46 0.62 14.37
C ARG A 23 -9.01 1.60 13.34
N HIS A 24 -8.23 2.63 13.04
CA HIS A 24 -8.58 3.57 11.98
C HIS A 24 -8.23 2.97 10.61
N VAL A 25 -9.18 3.08 9.68
CA VAL A 25 -8.96 2.77 8.27
C VAL A 25 -8.65 4.09 7.58
N LEU A 26 -7.44 4.19 7.04
CA LEU A 26 -6.91 5.36 6.37
C LEU A 26 -7.07 5.19 4.86
N GLY A 27 -7.46 6.28 4.18
CA GLY A 27 -7.40 6.33 2.72
C GLY A 27 -5.95 6.34 2.22
N ARG A 28 -5.71 6.01 0.95
CA ARG A 28 -4.34 5.96 0.36
C ARG A 28 -3.51 7.23 0.63
N ALA A 29 -4.11 8.41 0.50
CA ALA A 29 -3.40 9.68 0.73
C ALA A 29 -3.01 9.87 2.21
N GLU A 30 -3.89 9.47 3.12
CA GLU A 30 -3.65 9.51 4.56
C GLU A 30 -2.65 8.45 5.00
N ALA A 31 -2.71 7.25 4.43
CA ALA A 31 -1.76 6.17 4.65
C ALA A 31 -0.35 6.54 4.17
N ALA A 32 -0.25 7.19 3.01
CA ALA A 32 1.02 7.70 2.49
C ALA A 32 1.61 8.76 3.44
N ARG A 33 0.76 9.67 3.92
CA ARG A 33 1.15 10.68 4.93
C ARG A 33 1.57 10.04 6.25
N TYR A 34 0.88 8.99 6.69
CA TYR A 34 1.20 8.24 7.90
C TYR A 34 2.57 7.56 7.81
N LEU A 35 2.89 7.00 6.64
CA LEU A 35 4.19 6.37 6.36
C LEU A 35 5.32 7.37 6.06
N GLY A 36 5.01 8.66 5.87
CA GLY A 36 6.00 9.66 5.46
C GLY A 36 6.47 9.54 4.00
N ILE A 37 5.70 8.86 3.14
CA ILE A 37 6.03 8.61 1.72
C ILE A 37 5.08 9.35 0.78
N THR A 38 5.49 9.51 -0.48
CA THR A 38 4.64 10.14 -1.50
C THR A 38 3.45 9.23 -1.89
N PRO A 39 2.22 9.75 -2.12
CA PRO A 39 1.06 8.93 -2.50
C PRO A 39 1.26 8.10 -3.77
N ARG A 40 2.00 8.64 -4.76
CA ARG A 40 2.37 7.92 -6.00
C ARG A 40 3.21 6.68 -5.72
N ARG A 41 4.03 6.73 -4.69
CA ARG A 41 4.94 5.66 -4.29
C ARG A 41 4.16 4.54 -3.61
N LEU A 42 3.27 4.88 -2.69
CA LEU A 42 2.33 3.91 -2.12
C LEU A 42 1.46 3.25 -3.19
N PHE A 43 1.07 4.00 -4.23
CA PHE A 43 0.37 3.43 -5.38
C PHE A 43 1.24 2.46 -6.20
N LEU A 44 2.51 2.79 -6.46
CA LEU A 44 3.43 1.89 -7.15
C LEU A 44 3.67 0.59 -6.36
N MET A 45 3.80 0.71 -5.04
CA MET A 45 3.90 -0.40 -4.11
C MET A 45 2.65 -1.30 -4.17
N GLU A 46 1.45 -0.70 -4.07
CA GLU A 46 0.17 -1.40 -4.23
C GLU A 46 0.08 -2.13 -5.58
N LEU A 47 0.55 -1.50 -6.67
CA LEU A 47 0.57 -2.09 -8.01
C LEU A 47 1.58 -3.23 -8.15
N ALA A 48 2.78 -3.07 -7.59
CA ALA A 48 3.84 -4.06 -7.57
C ALA A 48 3.56 -5.20 -6.58
N ARG A 49 2.49 -5.10 -5.78
CA ARG A 49 2.18 -5.98 -4.65
C ARG A 49 3.35 -6.12 -3.65
N CYS A 50 4.13 -5.05 -3.49
CA CYS A 50 5.11 -4.92 -2.42
C CYS A 50 4.70 -3.78 -1.51
N GLY A 51 4.82 -3.93 -0.19
CA GLY A 51 4.44 -2.89 0.77
C GLY A 51 3.35 -3.29 1.77
N PRO A 52 2.72 -2.31 2.44
CA PRO A 52 1.81 -2.57 3.54
C PRO A 52 0.55 -3.30 3.08
N VAL A 53 0.09 -4.24 3.91
CA VAL A 53 -1.11 -5.04 3.62
C VAL A 53 -2.35 -4.13 3.59
N ALA A 54 -2.88 -3.91 2.39
CA ALA A 54 -4.12 -3.19 2.18
C ALA A 54 -5.32 -4.04 2.61
N LEU A 55 -6.31 -3.43 3.26
CA LEU A 55 -7.57 -4.09 3.60
C LEU A 55 -8.45 -4.23 2.35
N GLU A 56 -8.53 -3.15 1.58
CA GLU A 56 -9.14 -3.06 0.26
C GLU A 56 -8.26 -2.16 -0.61
N ARG A 57 -8.45 -2.18 -1.94
CA ARG A 57 -7.72 -1.29 -2.84
C ARG A 57 -7.81 0.17 -2.36
N GLY A 58 -6.66 0.77 -2.04
CA GLY A 58 -6.56 2.14 -1.53
C GLY A 58 -7.04 2.38 -0.09
N ARG A 59 -7.38 1.34 0.69
CA ARG A 59 -7.72 1.45 2.13
C ARG A 59 -6.77 0.63 2.99
N TYR A 60 -6.19 1.28 3.99
CA TYR A 60 -5.14 0.71 4.82
C TYR A 60 -5.53 0.80 6.29
N ARG A 61 -5.29 -0.25 7.07
CA ARG A 61 -5.47 -0.21 8.52
C ARG A 61 -4.19 0.31 9.17
N THR A 62 -4.30 1.19 10.17
CA THR A 62 -3.13 1.74 10.88
C THR A 62 -2.21 0.63 11.40
N ASP A 63 -2.76 -0.43 12.00
CA ASP A 63 -1.99 -1.59 12.47
C ASP A 63 -1.10 -2.22 11.38
N ALA A 64 -1.63 -2.34 10.15
CA ALA A 64 -0.88 -2.94 9.05
C ALA A 64 0.25 -2.01 8.56
N LEU A 65 0.03 -0.69 8.63
CA LEU A 65 1.05 0.31 8.33
C LEU A 65 2.15 0.30 9.40
N ASP A 66 1.79 0.17 10.68
CA ASP A 66 2.74 0.07 11.78
C ASP A 66 3.60 -1.19 11.70
N VAL A 67 2.99 -2.35 11.45
CA VAL A 67 3.73 -3.60 11.25
C VAL A 67 4.70 -3.47 10.08
N TYR A 68 4.23 -2.99 8.93
CA TYR A 68 5.09 -2.81 7.76
C TYR A 68 6.25 -1.85 8.05
N ARG A 69 5.98 -0.75 8.76
CA ARG A 69 7.05 0.17 9.15
C ARG A 69 8.07 -0.52 10.06
N VAL A 70 7.62 -1.20 11.11
CA VAL A 70 8.52 -1.92 12.03
C VAL A 70 9.39 -2.92 11.26
N GLU A 71 8.81 -3.63 10.31
CA GLU A 71 9.53 -4.55 9.42
C GLU A 71 10.64 -3.84 8.62
N LEU A 72 10.36 -2.65 8.06
CA LEU A 72 11.38 -1.83 7.38
C LEU A 72 12.52 -1.36 8.30
N PHE A 73 12.21 -1.00 9.55
CA PHE A 73 13.25 -0.64 10.51
C PHE A 73 14.11 -1.85 10.88
N LEU A 74 13.48 -3.00 11.14
CA LEU A 74 14.18 -4.24 11.47
C LEU A 74 15.04 -4.74 10.31
N SER A 75 14.55 -4.66 9.07
CA SER A 75 15.33 -5.04 7.88
C SER A 75 16.53 -4.14 7.66
N ALA A 76 16.45 -2.86 8.06
CA ALA A 76 17.57 -1.93 8.08
C ALA A 76 18.50 -2.07 9.30
N GLY A 77 18.24 -3.02 10.21
CA GLY A 77 19.02 -3.22 11.44
C GLY A 77 18.78 -2.16 12.52
N LEU A 78 17.70 -1.38 12.40
CA LEU A 78 17.31 -0.37 13.38
C LEU A 78 16.30 -0.95 14.39
N PRO A 79 16.38 -0.56 15.67
CA PRO A 79 15.40 -0.98 16.66
C PRO A 79 14.04 -0.35 16.39
N ALA A 80 12.96 -1.07 16.75
CA ALA A 80 11.58 -0.59 16.57
C ALA A 80 11.30 0.75 17.29
N SER A 81 11.98 1.02 18.41
CA SER A 81 11.87 2.28 19.16
C SER A 81 12.31 3.52 18.37
N GLU A 82 13.17 3.35 17.36
CA GLU A 82 13.58 4.44 16.48
C GLU A 82 12.42 4.91 15.58
N GLY A 83 11.54 3.98 15.19
CA GLY A 83 10.31 4.29 14.45
C GLY A 83 9.33 5.11 15.31
N GLU A 84 9.18 4.75 16.58
CA GLU A 84 8.35 5.51 17.54
C GLU A 84 8.90 6.92 17.78
N ARG A 85 10.23 7.04 17.93
CA ARG A 85 10.91 8.33 18.10
C ARG A 85 10.67 9.26 16.91
N ARG A 86 10.79 8.74 15.68
CA ARG A 86 10.55 9.52 14.45
C ARG A 86 9.08 9.88 14.30
N ASN A 87 8.18 9.00 14.73
CA ASN A 87 6.75 9.30 14.80
C ASN A 87 6.42 10.45 15.75
N GLY A 88 7.00 10.44 16.94
CA GLY A 88 6.84 11.54 17.90
C GLY A 88 7.33 12.87 17.32
N LEU A 89 8.44 12.83 16.58
CA LEU A 89 8.98 14.01 15.89
C LEU A 89 8.07 14.47 14.74
N ALA A 90 7.53 13.54 13.95
CA ALA A 90 6.56 13.82 12.89
C ALA A 90 5.24 14.40 13.41
N ALA A 91 4.75 13.90 14.56
CA ALA A 91 3.53 14.39 15.20
C ALA A 91 3.72 15.77 15.85
N SER A 92 4.96 16.12 16.24
CA SER A 92 5.30 17.45 16.77
C SER A 92 5.36 18.54 15.69
N LEU A 93 5.47 18.14 14.41
CA LEU A 93 5.43 19.05 13.27
C LEU A 93 3.97 19.42 12.96
N SER A 94 3.72 20.72 12.74
CA SER A 94 2.37 21.27 12.59
C SER A 94 1.51 20.50 11.56
N PRO A 95 0.23 20.20 11.85
CA PRO A 95 -0.67 19.49 10.93
C PRO A 95 -0.97 20.25 9.63
N ALA A 96 -0.65 21.55 9.58
CA ALA A 96 -0.73 22.38 8.38
C ALA A 96 0.52 22.32 7.49
N ALA A 97 1.61 21.71 7.98
CA ALA A 97 2.82 21.51 7.18
C ALA A 97 2.59 20.39 6.15
N PRO A 98 3.23 20.46 4.96
CA PRO A 98 3.27 19.33 4.05
C PRO A 98 3.76 18.09 4.82
N ALA A 99 3.12 16.95 4.55
CA ALA A 99 3.40 15.68 5.21
C ALA A 99 4.93 15.49 5.37
N PRO A 100 5.44 15.32 6.60
CA PRO A 100 6.87 15.21 6.81
C PRO A 100 7.38 14.01 6.00
N HIS A 101 8.20 14.33 5.00
CA HIS A 101 8.84 13.33 4.18
C HIS A 101 9.94 12.69 5.01
N ASP A 102 9.85 11.39 5.27
CA ASP A 102 10.89 10.67 6.01
C ASP A 102 11.89 10.06 5.00
N PRO A 103 13.11 10.59 4.87
CA PRO A 103 14.10 10.08 3.92
C PRO A 103 14.46 8.61 4.16
N PHE A 104 14.32 8.12 5.40
CA PHE A 104 14.56 6.71 5.70
C PHE A 104 13.48 5.83 5.06
N MET A 105 12.21 6.18 5.25
CA MET A 105 11.09 5.46 4.65
C MET A 105 11.16 5.51 3.12
N ASP A 106 11.63 6.64 2.59
CA ASP A 106 11.85 6.84 1.16
C ASP A 106 13.10 6.13 0.61
N MET A 107 14.06 5.73 1.44
CA MET A 107 15.14 4.85 1.00
C MET A 107 14.73 3.38 1.12
N ALA A 108 14.14 3.02 2.26
CA ALA A 108 13.76 1.65 2.59
C ALA A 108 12.72 1.10 1.60
N THR A 109 11.66 1.85 1.32
CA THR A 109 10.64 1.39 0.36
C THR A 109 11.13 1.39 -1.10
N GLN A 110 12.28 2.01 -1.40
CA GLN A 110 12.85 2.06 -2.76
C GLN A 110 13.55 0.74 -3.04
N HIS A 111 14.20 0.20 -2.01
CA HIS A 111 14.81 -1.11 -2.08
C HIS A 111 13.78 -2.18 -2.43
N ASP A 112 12.64 -2.22 -1.72
CA ASP A 112 11.53 -3.14 -2.00
C ASP A 112 10.99 -2.99 -3.44
N LEU A 113 10.85 -1.74 -3.92
CA LEU A 113 10.38 -1.46 -5.27
C LEU A 113 11.38 -1.91 -6.34
N LEU A 114 12.68 -1.74 -6.11
CA LEU A 114 13.72 -2.18 -7.03
C LEU A 114 13.82 -3.70 -7.07
N GLU A 115 13.78 -4.36 -5.91
CA GLU A 115 13.82 -5.82 -5.83
C GLU A 115 12.67 -6.45 -6.62
N VAL A 116 11.44 -6.04 -6.35
CA VAL A 116 10.28 -6.54 -7.09
C VAL A 116 10.28 -6.06 -8.55
N GLY A 117 10.75 -4.84 -8.80
CA GLY A 117 10.92 -4.29 -10.14
C GLY A 117 11.86 -5.12 -11.02
N THR A 118 12.97 -5.61 -10.47
CA THR A 118 13.90 -6.49 -11.22
C THR A 118 13.25 -7.83 -11.55
N PHE A 119 12.47 -8.40 -10.64
CA PHE A 119 11.78 -9.66 -10.85
C PHE A 119 10.68 -9.56 -11.91
N ILE A 120 9.84 -8.53 -11.82
CA ILE A 120 8.79 -8.26 -12.81
C ILE A 120 9.44 -7.90 -14.15
N GLY A 121 10.45 -7.04 -14.15
CA GLY A 121 11.19 -6.64 -15.34
C GLY A 121 11.81 -7.83 -16.06
N ALA A 122 12.44 -8.75 -15.33
CA ALA A 122 13.00 -9.98 -15.90
C ALA A 122 11.92 -10.86 -16.56
N ARG A 123 10.77 -11.04 -15.90
CA ARG A 123 9.64 -11.81 -16.48
C ARG A 123 9.09 -11.18 -17.75
N VAL A 124 8.93 -9.85 -17.76
CA VAL A 124 8.49 -9.11 -18.94
C VAL A 124 9.51 -9.22 -20.06
N ALA A 125 10.81 -9.07 -19.77
CA ALA A 125 11.88 -9.21 -20.76
C ALA A 125 11.89 -10.60 -21.41
N ILE A 126 11.70 -11.67 -20.63
CA ILE A 126 11.59 -13.04 -21.15
C ILE A 126 10.37 -13.18 -22.06
N ALA A 127 9.19 -12.71 -21.62
CA ALA A 127 7.97 -12.79 -22.41
C ALA A 127 8.09 -12.02 -23.74
N VAL A 128 8.63 -10.80 -23.69
CA VAL A 128 8.89 -9.98 -24.88
C VAL A 128 9.89 -10.65 -25.80
N GLY A 129 11.00 -11.17 -25.27
CA GLY A 129 11.99 -11.92 -26.04
C GLY A 129 11.36 -13.13 -26.75
N LEU A 130 10.52 -13.88 -26.05
CA LEU A 130 9.82 -15.03 -26.62
C LEU A 130 8.83 -14.63 -27.72
N ILE A 131 8.07 -13.55 -27.52
CA ILE A 131 7.18 -12.97 -28.54
C ILE A 131 7.99 -12.61 -29.79
N VAL A 132 9.10 -11.88 -29.66
CA VAL A 132 9.96 -11.47 -30.78
C VAL A 132 10.53 -12.68 -31.53
N ILE A 133 10.98 -13.71 -30.82
CA ILE A 133 11.51 -14.95 -31.42
C ILE A 133 10.40 -15.68 -32.21
N VAL A 134 9.21 -15.83 -31.63
CA VAL A 134 8.06 -16.48 -32.29
C VAL A 134 7.63 -15.69 -33.53
N LEU A 135 7.49 -14.37 -33.43
CA LEU A 135 7.15 -13.50 -34.56
C LEU A 135 8.21 -13.52 -35.67
N SER A 136 9.49 -13.67 -35.31
CA SER A 136 10.57 -13.81 -36.27
C SER A 136 10.46 -15.12 -37.07
N HIS A 137 10.01 -16.20 -36.42
CA HIS A 137 9.92 -17.53 -37.02
C HIS A 137 8.58 -17.81 -37.73
N THR A 138 7.55 -17.01 -37.46
CA THR A 138 6.23 -17.12 -38.09
C THR A 138 6.19 -16.24 -39.34
N PRO A 139 5.69 -16.69 -40.51
CA PRO A 139 5.73 -15.96 -41.79
C PRO A 139 4.92 -14.64 -41.84
N LEU A 140 4.59 -14.05 -40.67
CA LEU A 140 3.92 -12.77 -40.51
C LEU A 140 4.86 -11.58 -40.78
N SER A 141 6.19 -11.75 -40.66
CA SER A 141 7.16 -10.72 -41.05
C SER A 141 7.01 -10.33 -42.53
N ARG A 142 6.71 -11.30 -43.42
CA ARG A 142 6.42 -11.01 -44.84
C ARG A 142 5.13 -10.21 -45.05
N VAL A 143 4.11 -10.42 -44.22
CA VAL A 143 2.83 -9.70 -44.31
C VAL A 143 2.97 -8.28 -43.76
N LEU A 144 3.67 -8.09 -42.63
CA LEU A 144 3.91 -6.77 -42.06
C LEU A 144 4.75 -5.87 -42.99
N PHE A 145 5.74 -6.44 -43.68
CA PHE A 145 6.51 -5.73 -44.70
C PHE A 145 5.72 -5.43 -46.00
N HIS A 146 4.65 -6.17 -46.31
CA HIS A 146 3.79 -5.88 -47.48
C HIS A 146 2.72 -4.82 -47.20
N VAL A 147 2.27 -4.67 -45.96
CA VAL A 147 1.20 -3.71 -45.60
C VAL A 147 1.77 -2.31 -45.29
N ILE A 148 3.06 -2.21 -44.98
CA ILE A 148 3.74 -0.93 -44.68
C ILE A 148 4.39 -0.29 -45.93
N ARG A 149 4.37 -0.95 -47.10
CA ARG A 149 4.84 -0.40 -48.38
C ARG A 149 3.66 0.03 -49.25
#